data_AF-A0A923ZEB3-F1
#
_entry.id   AF-A0A923ZEB3-F1
#
_cell.length_a   1.000
_cell.length_b   1.000
_cell.length_c   1.000
_cell.angle_alpha   90.00
_cell.angle_beta   90.00
_cell.angle_gamma   90.00
#
_symmetry.space_group_name_H-M   'P 1'
#
loop_
_entity.id
_entity.type
_entity.pdbx_description
1 polymer ?
#
loop_
_entity_poly.entity_id
_entity_poly.type
_entity_poly.pdbx_seq_one_letter_code
_entity_poly.pdbx_strand_id
1 'polypeptide(L)'
;AEGGPAVDLRVQTVFGLKTHPMIADGRAPLTLRLTSPAGRPIQVTTDLPRFWAGSWAEVRRDLRGRYPKHPWPEDPATAAPTLRAKRPGQSEQ
;
A
#
# COMPACT_ATOMS: atom_id res chain seq x y z
N ALA A 1 24.87 8.87 -0.88
CA ALA A 1 23.77 8.59 0.06
C ALA A 1 23.17 7.26 -0.36
N GLU A 2 23.29 6.23 0.48
CA GLU A 2 22.74 4.91 0.13
C GLU A 2 21.22 4.97 0.09
N GLY A 3 20.63 4.53 -1.03
CA GLY A 3 19.20 4.19 -1.09
C GLY A 3 18.23 5.26 -1.62
N GLY A 4 18.66 6.18 -2.49
CA GLY A 4 17.76 7.01 -3.31
C GLY A 4 16.66 7.79 -2.55
N PRO A 5 15.72 8.42 -3.28
CA PRO A 5 14.54 9.05 -2.68
C PRO A 5 13.58 7.96 -2.17
N ALA A 6 13.13 8.08 -0.92
CA ALA A 6 12.21 7.13 -0.30
C ALA A 6 11.16 7.84 0.56
N VAL A 7 10.00 7.20 0.72
CA VAL A 7 8.94 7.62 1.65
C VAL A 7 8.40 6.43 2.42
N ASP A 8 8.18 6.65 3.72
CA ASP A 8 7.55 5.70 4.63
C ASP A 8 6.06 6.05 4.79
N LEU A 9 5.18 5.11 4.48
CA LEU A 9 3.74 5.34 4.47
C LEU A 9 2.95 4.06 4.73
N ARG A 10 1.75 4.22 5.28
CA ARG A 10 0.82 3.10 5.48
C ARG A 10 0.30 2.62 4.13
N VAL A 11 0.22 1.31 3.92
CA VAL A 11 -0.20 0.74 2.62
C VAL A 11 -1.58 1.24 2.15
N GLN A 12 -2.48 1.56 3.08
CA GLN A 12 -3.81 2.07 2.74
C GLN A 12 -3.79 3.48 2.13
N THR A 13 -2.69 4.23 2.28
CA THR A 13 -2.51 5.55 1.63
C THR A 13 -2.35 5.45 0.13
N VAL A 14 -1.85 4.31 -0.36
CA VAL A 14 -1.52 4.10 -1.77
C VAL A 14 -2.54 3.22 -2.49
N PHE A 15 -3.65 2.87 -1.83
CA PHE A 15 -4.78 2.27 -2.54
C PHE A 15 -5.30 3.23 -3.60
N GLY A 16 -5.70 2.68 -4.75
CA GLY A 16 -6.14 3.45 -5.91
C GLY A 16 -4.99 3.92 -6.81
N LEU A 17 -3.73 3.82 -6.38
CA LEU A 17 -2.59 4.12 -7.25
C LEU A 17 -2.29 2.95 -8.19
N LYS A 18 -2.61 3.16 -9.47
CA LYS A 18 -2.33 2.23 -10.57
C LYS A 18 -0.96 2.39 -11.20
N THR A 19 -0.31 3.54 -10.98
CA THR A 19 1.00 3.87 -11.54
C THR A 19 1.96 4.16 -10.40
N HIS A 20 3.20 3.69 -10.52
CA HIS A 20 4.22 3.96 -9.52
C HIS A 20 4.59 5.46 -9.54
N PRO A 21 4.67 6.14 -8.37
CA PRO A 21 5.11 7.52 -8.30
C PRO A 21 6.55 7.69 -8.78
N MET A 22 6.75 8.66 -9.67
CA MET A 22 8.07 9.05 -10.16
C MET A 22 8.38 10.48 -9.72
N ILE A 23 9.66 10.76 -9.48
CA ILE A 23 10.16 12.11 -9.19
C ILE A 23 11.14 12.57 -10.27
N ALA A 24 11.63 13.81 -10.14
CA ALA A 24 12.57 14.42 -11.08
C ALA A 24 12.06 14.34 -12.54
N ASP A 25 10.80 14.72 -12.75
CA ASP A 25 10.12 14.67 -14.06
C ASP A 25 10.10 13.27 -14.69
N GLY A 26 9.85 12.23 -13.87
CA GLY A 26 9.78 10.85 -14.38
C GLY A 26 11.13 10.13 -14.44
N ARG A 27 12.23 10.77 -14.03
CA ARG A 27 13.58 10.21 -14.17
C ARG A 27 13.99 9.25 -13.06
N ALA A 28 13.32 9.28 -11.91
CA ALA A 28 13.64 8.41 -10.78
C ALA A 28 12.38 7.86 -10.10
N PRO A 29 12.27 6.54 -9.88
CA PRO A 29 11.17 5.97 -9.09
C PRO A 29 11.31 6.33 -7.61
N LEU A 30 10.19 6.61 -6.96
CA LEU A 30 10.15 6.87 -5.52
C LEU A 30 10.09 5.55 -4.75
N THR A 31 11.09 5.25 -3.93
CA THR A 31 11.06 4.03 -3.12
C THR A 31 9.96 4.12 -2.07
N LEU A 32 8.96 3.25 -2.16
CA LEU A 32 7.86 3.18 -1.20
C LEU A 32 8.19 2.15 -0.13
N ARG A 33 8.34 2.61 1.13
CA ARG A 33 8.48 1.76 2.31
C ARG A 33 7.12 1.62 2.96
N LEU A 34 6.41 0.59 2.54
CA LEU A 34 5.04 0.35 2.98
C LEU A 34 5.04 -0.21 4.40
N THR A 35 4.09 0.28 5.19
CA THR A 35 3.89 -0.11 6.58
C THR A 35 2.45 -0.54 6.85
N SER A 36 2.28 -1.33 7.91
CA SER A 36 0.98 -1.70 8.50
C SER A 36 0.34 -0.51 9.26
N PRO A 37 -0.92 -0.63 9.71
CA PRO A 37 -1.56 0.39 10.56
C PRO A 37 -0.76 0.76 11.80
N ALA A 38 0.01 -0.18 12.35
CA ALA A 38 0.84 0.00 13.54
C ALA A 38 2.29 0.45 13.20
N GLY A 39 2.56 0.88 11.96
CA GLY A 39 3.89 1.35 11.53
C GLY A 39 4.93 0.25 11.30
N ARG A 40 4.56 -1.03 11.42
CA ARG A 40 5.48 -2.15 11.14
C ARG A 40 5.77 -2.24 9.63
N PRO A 41 7.03 -2.41 9.19
CA PRO A 41 7.36 -2.62 7.78
C PRO A 41 6.64 -3.84 7.19
N ILE A 42 6.16 -3.73 5.95
CA ILE A 42 5.54 -4.85 5.21
C ILE A 42 6.28 -5.14 3.90
N GLN A 43 6.64 -4.09 3.15
CA GLN A 43 7.24 -4.22 1.82
C GLN A 43 8.00 -2.93 1.50
N VAL A 44 9.13 -3.06 0.83
CA VAL A 44 9.82 -1.95 0.16
C VAL A 44 9.69 -2.18 -1.35
N THR A 45 9.21 -1.20 -2.11
CA THR A 45 9.02 -1.34 -3.57
C THR A 45 9.33 -0.07 -4.35
N THR A 46 9.91 -0.25 -5.53
CA THR A 46 10.06 0.75 -6.61
C THR A 46 9.17 0.45 -7.81
N ASP A 47 8.29 -0.55 -7.68
CA ASP A 47 7.30 -0.96 -8.68
C ASP A 47 6.02 -1.35 -7.95
N LEU A 48 5.14 -0.36 -7.78
CA LEU A 48 3.88 -0.51 -7.07
C LEU A 48 2.89 -1.41 -7.84
N PRO A 49 2.73 -1.28 -9.17
CA PRO A 49 1.88 -2.19 -9.94
C PRO A 49 2.30 -3.66 -9.83
N ARG A 50 3.60 -3.95 -9.88
CA ARG A 50 4.10 -5.32 -9.71
C ARG A 50 3.84 -5.87 -8.31
N PHE A 51 3.94 -5.02 -7.28
CA PHE A 51 3.58 -5.41 -5.92
C PHE A 51 2.10 -5.80 -5.82
N TRP A 52 1.20 -4.98 -6.39
CA TRP A 52 -0.23 -5.25 -6.42
C TRP A 52 -0.60 -6.54 -7.14
N ALA A 53 0.02 -6.79 -8.30
CA ALA A 53 -0.23 -7.99 -9.09
C ALA A 53 0.42 -9.26 -8.51
N GLY A 54 1.40 -9.10 -7.61
CA GLY A 54 2.21 -10.20 -7.07
C GLY A 54 1.98 -10.40 -5.58
N SER A 55 2.96 -9.98 -4.77
CA SER A 55 3.03 -10.33 -3.34
C SER A 55 1.96 -9.68 -2.46
N TRP A 56 1.13 -8.76 -2.99
CA TRP A 56 0.00 -8.20 -2.24
C TRP A 56 -0.96 -9.26 -1.71
N ALA A 57 -1.27 -10.31 -2.48
CA ALA A 57 -2.25 -11.32 -2.04
C ALA A 57 -1.83 -12.00 -0.73
N GLU A 58 -0.54 -12.30 -0.58
CA GLU A 58 0.02 -12.92 0.62
C GLU A 58 0.10 -11.93 1.78
N VAL A 59 0.56 -10.70 1.52
CA VAL A 59 0.62 -9.61 2.51
C VAL A 59 -0.79 -9.29 3.04
N ARG A 60 -1.78 -9.19 2.16
CA ARG A 60 -3.19 -8.97 2.49
C ARG A 60 -3.71 -10.07 3.41
N ARG A 61 -3.37 -11.34 3.16
CA ARG A 61 -3.79 -12.48 4.00
C ARG A 61 -3.28 -12.34 5.44
N ASP A 62 -2.01 -12.01 5.62
CA ASP A 62 -1.41 -11.78 6.94
C ASP A 62 -2.01 -10.55 7.63
N LEU A 63 -2.10 -9.42 6.91
CA LEU A 63 -2.62 -8.17 7.45
C LEU A 63 -4.10 -8.27 7.85
N ARG A 64 -4.93 -9.00 7.09
CA ARG A 64 -6.33 -9.24 7.44
C ARG A 64 -6.48 -10.00 8.76
N GLY A 65 -5.59 -10.95 9.04
CA GLY A 65 -5.57 -11.68 10.31
C GLY A 65 -5.16 -10.79 11.49
N ARG A 66 -4.10 -10.00 11.33
CA ARG A 66 -3.54 -9.14 12.40
C ARG A 66 -4.38 -7.89 12.67
N TYR A 67 -5.04 -7.36 11.65
CA TYR A 67 -5.71 -6.06 11.67
C TYR A 67 -7.12 -6.15 11.05
N PRO A 68 -8.04 -6.96 11.62
CA PRO A 68 -9.33 -7.28 10.98
C PRO A 68 -10.28 -6.09 10.83
N LYS A 69 -10.05 -4.99 11.56
CA LYS A 69 -10.85 -3.76 11.48
C LYS A 69 -10.46 -2.83 10.32
N HIS A 70 -9.40 -3.12 9.57
CA HIS A 70 -8.95 -2.29 8.45
C HIS A 70 -9.41 -2.87 7.09
N PRO A 71 -9.58 -2.04 6.06
CA PRO A 71 -9.89 -2.52 4.72
C PRO A 71 -8.65 -3.16 4.08
N TRP A 72 -8.87 -4.33 3.47
CA TRP A 72 -7.86 -5.16 2.81
C TRP A 72 -8.40 -5.64 1.46
N PRO A 73 -8.44 -4.76 0.44
CA PRO A 73 -9.09 -5.03 -0.84
C PRO A 73 -8.38 -6.14 -1.62
N GLU A 74 -9.14 -6.91 -2.40
CA GLU A 74 -8.57 -7.88 -3.34
C GLU A 74 -7.83 -7.16 -4.47
N ASP A 75 -8.44 -6.07 -4.97
CA ASP A 75 -7.86 -5.16 -5.94
C ASP A 75 -7.46 -3.83 -5.26
N PRO A 76 -6.21 -3.68 -4.80
CA PRO A 76 -5.74 -2.45 -4.14
C PRO A 76 -5.57 -1.30 -5.13
N ALA A 77 -5.48 -1.56 -6.44
CA ALA A 77 -5.24 -0.55 -7.45
C ALA A 77 -6.52 0.24 -7.81
N THR A 78 -7.69 -0.24 -7.40
CA THR A 78 -8.99 0.43 -7.60
C THR A 78 -9.69 0.83 -6.30
N ALA A 79 -9.21 0.35 -5.15
CA ALA A 79 -9.76 0.70 -3.85
C ALA A 79 -9.50 2.17 -3.46
N ALA A 80 -10.43 2.77 -2.72
CA ALA A 80 -10.26 4.12 -2.23
C ALA A 80 -9.14 4.21 -1.17
N PRO A 81 -8.23 5.20 -1.25
CA PRO A 81 -7.24 5.43 -0.23
C PRO A 81 -7.89 5.83 1.09
N THR A 82 -7.34 5.36 2.21
CA THR A 82 -7.88 5.67 3.53
C THR A 82 -6.82 5.59 4.62
N LEU A 83 -6.98 6.43 5.63
CA LEU A 83 -6.19 6.37 6.87
C LEU A 83 -6.97 5.78 8.05
N ARG A 84 -8.24 5.44 7.83
CA ARG A 84 -9.21 5.09 8.88
C ARG A 84 -9.42 3.57 8.94
N ALA A 85 -9.75 3.07 10.13
CA ALA A 85 -10.34 1.74 10.28
C ALA A 85 -11.77 1.74 9.73
N LYS A 86 -12.27 0.57 9.32
CA LYS A 86 -13.64 0.36 8.84
C LYS A 86 -14.62 0.72 9.95
N ARG A 87 -15.63 1.55 9.63
CA ARG A 87 -16.75 1.83 10.53
C ARG A 87 -17.73 0.65 10.49
N PRO A 88 -18.30 0.20 11.62
CA PRO A 88 -19.33 -0.85 11.59
C PRO A 88 -20.51 -0.38 10.71
N GLY A 89 -20.88 -1.17 9.70
CA GLY A 89 -22.04 -0.91 8.82
C GLY A 89 -21.76 -0.48 7.38
N GLN A 90 -20.50 -0.30 6.95
CA GLN A 90 -20.20 -0.08 5.53
C GLN A 90 -19.84 -1.39 4.83
N SER A 91 -20.79 -1.95 4.09
CA SER A 91 -20.53 -2.97 3.07
C SER A 91 -19.76 -2.30 1.93
N GLU A 92 -18.64 -2.89 1.51
CA GLU A 92 -18.02 -2.52 0.23
C GLU A 92 -18.94 -3.06 -0.89
N GLN A 93 -19.29 -2.18 -1.83
CA GLN A 93 -19.94 -2.56 -3.09
C GLN A 93 -18.96 -3.32 -3.97
#